data_AF-A0A960CRN3-F1
#
_entry.id   AF-A0A960CRN3-F1
#
_cell.length_a   1.000
_cell.length_b   1.000
_cell.length_c   1.000
_cell.angle_alpha   90.00
_cell.angle_beta   90.00
_cell.angle_gamma   90.00
#
_symmetry.space_group_name_H-M   'P 1'
#
loop_
_entity.id
_entity.type
_entity.pdbx_description
1 polymer ?
#
loop_
_entity_poly.entity_id
_entity_poly.type
_entity_poly.pdbx_seq_one_letter_code
_entity_poly.pdbx_strand_id
1 'polypeptide(L)'
;MFALATVMTLISQVSGTPYIPGGDSPRGTDCSGLASWVSNVATGRPAFGSRFHTGNEEAALLARGFHYGTAPNSLVIGWNGAHTAVTLPDGTPVSSGEGGSGVKIGGGGAYQKQFTHHMYLPMPAEEMQVDPAATQDDPMIVDVANPEPAVPAPDSLIDVPPAPELVPPPAAPDAPAAPGVPAPAEMPV
;
A
#
# COMPACT_ATOMS: atom_id res chain seq x y z
N MET A 1 -19.46 -10.71 -6.94
CA MET A 1 -18.78 -11.36 -5.80
C MET A 1 -17.41 -11.74 -6.33
N PHE A 2 -16.36 -11.07 -5.85
CA PHE A 2 -15.01 -11.16 -6.42
C PHE A 2 -14.23 -12.23 -5.65
N ALA A 3 -13.72 -13.22 -6.39
CA ALA A 3 -13.06 -14.38 -5.82
C ALA A 3 -11.79 -14.02 -5.03
N LEU A 4 -11.49 -14.81 -4.00
CA LEU A 4 -10.21 -14.79 -3.28
C LEU A 4 -9.01 -14.80 -4.24
N ALA A 5 -9.17 -15.47 -5.39
CA ALA A 5 -8.18 -15.50 -6.46
C ALA A 5 -7.74 -14.10 -6.93
N THR A 6 -8.67 -13.14 -7.09
CA THR A 6 -8.32 -11.78 -7.54
C THR A 6 -7.51 -11.03 -6.49
N VAL A 7 -7.87 -11.20 -5.21
CA VAL A 7 -7.10 -10.65 -4.08
C VAL A 7 -5.69 -11.25 -4.06
N MET A 8 -5.57 -12.57 -4.22
CA MET A 8 -4.28 -13.26 -4.26
C MET A 8 -3.43 -12.85 -5.47
N THR A 9 -4.04 -12.68 -6.65
CA THR A 9 -3.35 -12.19 -7.85
C THR A 9 -2.80 -10.79 -7.62
N LEU A 10 -3.60 -9.86 -7.08
CA LEU A 10 -3.15 -8.52 -6.73
C LEU A 10 -1.93 -8.59 -5.78
N ILE A 11 -2.07 -9.31 -4.67
CA ILE A 11 -1.03 -9.39 -3.63
C ILE A 11 0.25 -10.01 -4.20
N SER A 12 0.14 -11.03 -5.04
CA SER A 12 1.28 -11.65 -5.70
C SER A 12 2.01 -10.69 -6.63
N GLN A 13 1.28 -9.82 -7.34
CA GLN A 13 1.87 -8.82 -8.25
C GLN A 13 2.62 -7.73 -7.50
N VAL A 14 2.14 -7.30 -6.33
CA VAL A 14 2.73 -6.20 -5.57
C VAL A 14 3.68 -6.66 -4.46
N SER A 15 3.78 -7.96 -4.20
CA SER A 15 4.73 -8.52 -3.22
C SER A 15 6.17 -8.13 -3.58
N GLY A 16 6.92 -7.67 -2.60
CA GLY A 16 8.30 -7.17 -2.77
C GLY A 16 8.40 -5.69 -3.19
N THR A 17 7.28 -5.02 -3.49
CA THR A 17 7.30 -3.57 -3.74
C THR A 17 7.62 -2.80 -2.46
N PRO A 18 8.31 -1.65 -2.54
CA PRO A 18 8.73 -0.88 -1.37
C PRO A 18 7.56 -0.29 -0.56
N TYR A 19 7.85 0.04 0.70
CA TYR A 19 6.97 0.84 1.52
C TYR A 19 6.99 2.30 1.04
N ILE A 20 5.84 2.83 0.64
CA ILE A 20 5.70 4.22 0.19
C ILE A 20 4.58 4.87 1.01
N PRO A 21 4.88 5.81 1.93
CA PRO A 21 3.86 6.59 2.62
C PRO A 21 2.86 7.21 1.65
N GLY A 22 1.57 6.91 1.81
CA GLY A 22 0.51 7.41 0.92
C GLY A 22 0.49 6.78 -0.49
N GLY A 23 1.32 5.78 -0.77
CA GLY A 23 1.40 5.15 -2.09
C GLY A 23 0.08 4.48 -2.50
N ASP A 24 -0.33 4.71 -3.75
CA ASP A 24 -1.57 4.17 -4.32
C ASP A 24 -1.36 3.71 -5.77
N SER A 25 -0.27 2.96 -6.00
CA SER A 25 0.08 2.42 -7.32
C SER A 25 0.81 1.08 -7.21
N PRO A 26 0.94 0.32 -8.31
CA PRO A 26 1.73 -0.92 -8.32
C PRO A 26 3.21 -0.76 -7.93
N ARG A 27 3.73 0.47 -7.77
CA ARG A 27 5.12 0.72 -7.36
C ARG A 27 5.37 0.57 -5.87
N GLY A 28 4.32 0.49 -5.05
CA GLY A 28 4.45 0.37 -3.59
C GLY A 28 3.38 1.17 -2.84
N THR A 29 3.26 0.87 -1.55
CA THR A 29 2.23 1.46 -0.68
C THR A 29 2.61 1.36 0.80
N ASP A 30 1.88 2.07 1.63
CA ASP A 30 1.96 1.97 3.08
C ASP A 30 1.07 0.85 3.63
N CYS A 31 1.07 0.67 4.96
CA CYS A 31 0.28 -0.36 5.62
C CYS A 31 -1.22 -0.25 5.29
N SER A 32 -1.76 0.96 5.42
CA SER A 32 -3.18 1.24 5.18
C SER A 32 -3.58 1.23 3.71
N GLY A 33 -2.68 1.57 2.81
CA GLY A 33 -2.92 1.50 1.38
C GLY A 33 -3.02 0.04 0.92
N LEU A 34 -2.17 -0.85 1.43
CA LEU A 34 -2.31 -2.28 1.17
C LEU A 34 -3.64 -2.83 1.69
N ALA A 35 -4.02 -2.49 2.94
CA ALA A 35 -5.32 -2.85 3.50
C ALA A 35 -6.48 -2.31 2.65
N SER A 36 -6.33 -1.09 2.11
CA SER A 36 -7.30 -0.49 1.21
C SER A 36 -7.47 -1.26 -0.09
N TRP A 37 -6.36 -1.61 -0.74
CA TRP A 37 -6.42 -2.34 -2.01
C TRP A 37 -7.06 -3.71 -1.84
N VAL A 38 -6.69 -4.43 -0.78
CA VAL A 38 -7.28 -5.74 -0.48
C VAL A 38 -8.78 -5.58 -0.19
N SER A 39 -9.18 -4.61 0.63
CA SER A 39 -10.60 -4.34 0.94
C SER A 39 -11.39 -3.93 -0.29
N ASN A 40 -10.78 -3.15 -1.18
CA ASN A 40 -11.40 -2.71 -2.43
C ASN A 40 -11.65 -3.92 -3.34
N VAL A 41 -10.61 -4.71 -3.63
CA VAL A 41 -10.74 -5.88 -4.52
C VAL A 41 -11.71 -6.92 -3.95
N ALA A 42 -11.63 -7.19 -2.65
CA ALA A 42 -12.54 -8.12 -1.97
C ALA A 42 -14.02 -7.69 -2.05
N THR A 43 -14.29 -6.41 -2.29
CA THR A 43 -15.64 -5.85 -2.38
C THR A 43 -16.00 -5.39 -3.79
N GLY A 44 -15.22 -5.82 -4.78
CA GLY A 44 -15.44 -5.57 -6.19
C GLY A 44 -15.21 -4.14 -6.66
N ARG A 45 -14.37 -3.41 -5.94
CA ARG A 45 -13.89 -2.08 -6.31
C ARG A 45 -12.51 -2.17 -6.96
N PRO A 46 -12.12 -1.20 -7.80
CA PRO A 46 -10.75 -1.07 -8.27
C PRO A 46 -9.78 -1.02 -7.09
N ALA A 47 -8.63 -1.71 -7.21
CA ALA A 47 -7.62 -1.74 -6.15
C ALA A 47 -7.19 -0.32 -5.74
N PHE A 48 -6.88 0.52 -6.73
CA PHE A 48 -6.36 1.88 -6.58
C PHE A 48 -7.47 2.95 -6.67
N GLY A 49 -7.16 4.17 -6.23
CA GLY A 49 -8.01 5.35 -6.42
C GLY A 49 -9.09 5.55 -5.35
N SER A 50 -9.25 4.60 -4.42
CA SER A 50 -10.17 4.72 -3.28
C SER A 50 -9.54 4.21 -1.98
N ARG A 51 -8.37 4.77 -1.62
CA ARG A 51 -7.65 4.40 -0.41
C ARG A 51 -8.25 4.99 0.86
N PHE A 52 -7.90 4.39 1.99
CA PHE A 52 -8.11 4.88 3.36
C PHE A 52 -6.79 4.88 4.14
N HIS A 53 -6.81 5.41 5.35
CA HIS A 53 -5.70 5.42 6.30
C HIS A 53 -6.20 4.98 7.68
N THR A 54 -5.32 4.61 8.60
CA THR A 54 -5.69 4.07 9.92
C THR A 54 -6.70 4.95 10.69
N GLY A 55 -6.59 6.27 10.56
CA GLY A 55 -7.51 7.23 11.16
C GLY A 55 -8.96 7.21 10.65
N ASN A 56 -9.24 6.66 9.46
CA ASN A 56 -10.61 6.51 8.93
C ASN A 56 -10.95 5.07 8.51
N GLU A 57 -10.07 4.12 8.82
CA GLU A 57 -10.15 2.71 8.42
C GLU A 57 -11.46 2.06 8.86
N GLU A 58 -11.92 2.31 10.08
CA GLU A 58 -13.19 1.77 10.58
C GLU A 58 -14.39 2.12 9.67
N ALA A 59 -14.59 3.42 9.42
CA ALA A 59 -15.69 3.90 8.59
C ALA A 59 -15.56 3.40 7.14
N ALA A 60 -14.33 3.33 6.64
CA ALA A 60 -14.02 2.84 5.31
C ALA A 60 -14.33 1.34 5.14
N LEU A 61 -14.02 0.52 6.14
CA LEU A 61 -14.30 -0.91 6.15
C LEU A 61 -15.80 -1.18 6.29
N LEU A 62 -16.51 -0.44 7.16
CA LEU A 62 -17.97 -0.53 7.26
C LEU A 62 -18.67 -0.20 5.93
N ALA A 63 -18.23 0.85 5.23
CA ALA A 63 -18.76 1.20 3.91
C ALA A 63 -18.48 0.15 2.81
N ARG A 64 -17.59 -0.79 3.11
CA ARG A 64 -17.20 -1.94 2.29
C ARG A 64 -17.86 -3.24 2.77
N GLY A 65 -18.75 -3.20 3.76
CA GLY A 65 -19.49 -4.36 4.23
C GLY A 65 -18.72 -5.24 5.23
N PHE A 66 -17.64 -4.72 5.81
CA PHE A 66 -16.97 -5.43 6.90
C PHE A 66 -17.80 -5.36 8.19
N HIS A 67 -17.65 -6.39 9.02
CA HIS A 67 -18.25 -6.52 10.34
C HIS A 67 -17.19 -6.38 11.42
N TYR A 68 -17.57 -5.90 12.61
CA TYR A 68 -16.66 -5.82 13.75
C TYR A 68 -16.21 -7.18 14.25
N GLY A 69 -14.95 -7.26 14.69
CA GLY A 69 -14.35 -8.46 15.27
C GLY A 69 -13.59 -9.30 14.25
N THR A 70 -13.56 -10.61 14.47
CA THR A 70 -12.89 -11.57 13.62
C THR A 70 -13.79 -12.78 13.39
N ALA A 71 -13.60 -13.47 12.27
CA ALA A 71 -14.30 -14.70 11.99
C ALA A 71 -13.38 -15.68 11.24
N PRO A 72 -13.58 -17.00 11.41
CA PRO A 72 -12.86 -17.99 10.62
C PRO A 72 -13.20 -17.85 9.12
N ASN A 73 -12.29 -18.31 8.26
CA ASN A 73 -12.47 -18.35 6.80
C ASN A 73 -12.91 -17.00 6.21
N SER A 74 -12.45 -15.90 6.81
CA SER A 74 -12.84 -14.54 6.45
C SER A 74 -11.59 -13.70 6.19
N LEU A 75 -11.74 -12.68 5.37
CA LEU A 75 -10.72 -11.64 5.27
C LEU A 75 -10.76 -10.82 6.55
N VAL A 76 -9.69 -10.79 7.32
CA VAL A 76 -9.62 -10.06 8.59
C VAL A 76 -8.58 -8.95 8.48
N ILE A 77 -8.91 -7.79 9.00
CA ILE A 77 -8.02 -6.63 9.07
C ILE A 77 -7.93 -6.21 10.53
N GLY A 78 -6.70 -6.10 11.03
CA GLY A 78 -6.39 -5.64 12.37
C GLY A 78 -5.59 -4.37 12.30
N TRP A 79 -5.97 -3.36 13.07
CA TRP A 79 -5.29 -2.07 13.07
C TRP A 79 -5.25 -1.39 14.45
N ASN A 80 -4.39 -0.39 14.56
CA ASN A 80 -4.34 0.58 15.65
C ASN A 80 -4.10 1.99 15.06
N GLY A 81 -3.77 2.98 15.89
CA GLY A 81 -3.54 4.34 15.42
C GLY A 81 -2.36 4.52 14.44
N ALA A 82 -1.42 3.57 14.39
CA ALA A 82 -0.16 3.70 13.65
C ALA A 82 0.02 2.64 12.54
N HIS A 83 -0.56 1.46 12.67
CA HIS A 83 -0.31 0.33 11.77
C HIS A 83 -1.56 -0.50 11.51
N THR A 84 -1.59 -1.18 10.38
CA THR A 84 -2.64 -2.13 9.99
C THR A 84 -2.04 -3.30 9.20
N ALA A 85 -2.64 -4.48 9.34
CA ALA A 85 -2.27 -5.67 8.59
C ALA A 85 -3.48 -6.53 8.28
N VAL A 86 -3.33 -7.37 7.26
CA VAL A 86 -4.40 -8.21 6.72
C VAL A 86 -4.09 -9.67 6.98
N THR A 87 -5.12 -10.47 7.23
CA THR A 87 -5.07 -11.93 7.15
C THR A 87 -6.17 -12.40 6.21
N LEU A 88 -5.78 -13.15 5.19
CA LEU A 88 -6.67 -13.68 4.17
C LEU A 88 -7.51 -14.85 4.72
N PRO A 89 -8.62 -15.24 4.04
CA PRO A 89 -9.49 -16.33 4.47
C PRO A 89 -8.80 -17.68 4.70
N ASP A 90 -7.71 -17.95 3.97
CA ASP A 90 -6.87 -19.14 4.12
C ASP A 90 -5.89 -19.06 5.31
N GLY A 91 -5.93 -17.97 6.07
CA GLY A 91 -5.02 -17.68 7.18
C GLY A 91 -3.72 -17.01 6.75
N THR A 92 -3.49 -16.77 5.46
CA THR A 92 -2.26 -16.17 4.96
C THR A 92 -2.15 -14.70 5.40
N PRO A 93 -1.12 -14.31 6.17
CA PRO A 93 -0.93 -12.93 6.58
C PRO A 93 -0.29 -12.10 5.46
N VAL A 94 -0.74 -10.85 5.31
CA VAL A 94 -0.27 -9.93 4.27
C VAL A 94 -0.15 -8.53 4.87
N SER A 95 1.00 -7.89 4.68
CA SER A 95 1.29 -6.58 5.29
C SER A 95 2.26 -5.76 4.45
N SER A 96 2.21 -4.43 4.61
CA SER A 96 3.24 -3.49 4.18
C SER A 96 3.68 -2.70 5.41
N GLY A 97 4.97 -2.41 5.54
CA GLY A 97 5.54 -1.62 6.64
C GLY A 97 5.97 -2.43 7.85
N GLU A 98 5.66 -3.72 7.88
CA GLU A 98 6.08 -4.60 8.97
C GLU A 98 7.62 -4.70 9.00
N GLY A 99 8.24 -4.33 10.12
CA GLY A 99 9.70 -4.22 10.24
C GLY A 99 10.35 -3.17 9.33
N GLY A 100 9.58 -2.19 8.83
CA GLY A 100 10.06 -1.17 7.88
C GLY A 100 10.21 -1.66 6.44
N SER A 101 9.72 -2.87 6.14
CA SER A 101 9.75 -3.45 4.79
C SER A 101 8.50 -3.10 3.99
N GLY A 102 8.55 -3.28 2.67
CA GLY A 102 7.41 -3.05 1.79
C GLY A 102 6.34 -4.15 1.85
N VAL A 103 5.60 -4.32 0.76
CA VAL A 103 4.52 -5.32 0.70
C VAL A 103 5.10 -6.73 0.77
N LYS A 104 4.57 -7.57 1.65
CA LYS A 104 4.94 -8.98 1.75
C LYS A 104 3.77 -9.88 2.08
N ILE A 105 3.86 -11.09 1.56
CA ILE A 105 3.10 -12.27 2.02
C ILE A 105 3.92 -12.91 3.14
N GLY A 106 3.28 -13.20 4.27
CA GLY A 106 3.94 -13.76 5.45
C GLY A 106 4.26 -12.74 6.56
N GLY A 107 4.69 -13.27 7.71
CA GLY A 107 5.00 -12.49 8.92
C GLY A 107 3.74 -12.18 9.74
N GLY A 108 3.70 -11.00 10.36
CA GLY A 108 2.55 -10.54 11.12
C GLY A 108 1.34 -10.23 10.23
N GLY A 109 0.17 -10.74 10.61
CA GLY A 109 -1.13 -10.48 9.98
C GLY A 109 -2.07 -9.71 10.91
N ALA A 110 -3.37 -9.80 10.68
CA ALA A 110 -4.38 -9.09 11.46
C ALA A 110 -4.45 -9.47 12.94
N TYR A 111 -3.91 -10.64 13.34
CA TYR A 111 -4.01 -11.14 14.72
C TYR A 111 -2.85 -10.76 15.64
N GLN A 112 -2.03 -9.77 15.24
CA GLN A 112 -0.94 -9.30 16.08
C GLN A 112 -1.48 -8.63 17.35
N LYS A 113 -0.83 -8.87 18.50
CA LYS A 113 -1.25 -8.34 19.81
C LYS A 113 -1.31 -6.80 19.89
N GLN A 114 -0.63 -6.11 18.97
CA GLN A 114 -0.59 -4.64 18.93
C GLN A 114 -1.88 -4.01 18.38
N PHE A 115 -2.73 -4.77 17.70
CA PHE A 115 -3.95 -4.25 17.11
C PHE A 115 -5.08 -4.22 18.13
N THR A 116 -5.68 -3.05 18.27
CA THR A 116 -6.79 -2.80 19.21
C THR A 116 -8.14 -2.87 18.52
N HIS A 117 -8.16 -2.82 17.20
CA HIS A 117 -9.37 -2.90 16.38
C HIS A 117 -9.24 -4.04 15.38
N HIS A 118 -10.35 -4.72 15.13
CA HIS A 118 -10.44 -5.78 14.15
C HIS A 118 -11.79 -5.71 13.46
N MET A 119 -11.77 -5.96 12.15
CA MET A 119 -12.96 -6.14 11.33
C MET A 119 -12.72 -7.27 10.34
N TYR A 120 -13.81 -7.91 9.92
CA TYR A 120 -13.76 -9.01 8.98
C TYR A 120 -14.80 -8.86 7.87
N LEU A 121 -14.47 -9.39 6.71
CA LEU A 121 -15.39 -9.60 5.59
C LEU A 121 -15.59 -11.11 5.40
N PRO A 122 -16.80 -11.63 5.61
CA PRO A 122 -17.11 -13.03 5.32
C PRO A 122 -16.81 -13.37 3.87
N MET A 123 -16.11 -14.47 3.64
CA MET A 123 -15.87 -15.03 2.29
C MET A 123 -16.43 -16.46 2.25
N PRO A 124 -17.61 -16.71 1.64
CA PRO A 124 -18.16 -18.06 1.49
C PRO A 124 -17.18 -19.01 0.80
N ALA A 125 -17.30 -20.30 1.12
CA ALA A 125 -16.38 -21.34 0.63
C ALA A 125 -16.37 -21.44 -0.91
N GLU A 126 -17.48 -21.16 -1.56
CA GLU A 126 -17.59 -21.09 -3.02
C GLU A 126 -16.69 -19.99 -3.64
N GLU A 127 -16.44 -18.88 -2.93
CA GLU A 127 -15.51 -17.82 -3.39
C GLU A 127 -14.04 -18.13 -3.05
N MET A 128 -13.82 -19.13 -2.20
CA MET A 128 -12.50 -19.69 -1.86
C MET A 128 -12.11 -20.84 -2.80
N GLN A 129 -13.10 -21.51 -3.40
CA GLN A 129 -12.89 -22.50 -4.45
C GLN A 129 -12.53 -21.80 -5.76
N VAL A 130 -11.25 -21.84 -6.10
CA VAL A 130 -10.76 -21.49 -7.43
C VAL A 130 -11.15 -22.64 -8.35
N ASP A 131 -12.30 -22.55 -9.01
CA ASP A 131 -12.61 -23.41 -10.16
C ASP A 131 -11.81 -22.90 -11.36
N PRO A 132 -10.75 -23.60 -11.82
CA PRO A 132 -9.95 -23.16 -12.96
C PRO A 132 -10.72 -23.20 -14.30
N ALA A 133 -11.97 -23.67 -14.30
CA ALA A 133 -12.84 -23.82 -15.47
C ALA A 133 -14.13 -22.96 -15.41
N ALA A 134 -14.38 -22.21 -14.33
CA ALA A 134 -15.53 -21.33 -14.24
C ALA A 134 -15.22 -19.98 -14.90
N THR A 135 -15.46 -19.95 -16.21
CA THR A 135 -15.74 -18.76 -17.01
C THR A 135 -14.56 -17.79 -17.21
N GLN A 136 -13.76 -18.16 -18.21
CA GLN A 136 -13.24 -17.23 -19.19
C GLN A 136 -14.40 -16.54 -19.92
N ASP A 137 -15.01 -15.49 -19.34
CA ASP A 137 -15.71 -14.47 -20.13
C ASP A 137 -14.95 -13.16 -19.95
N ASP A 138 -14.41 -12.70 -21.07
CA ASP A 138 -13.64 -11.50 -21.34
C ASP A 138 -12.36 -11.25 -20.53
N PRO A 139 -11.18 -11.46 -21.12
CA PRO A 139 -9.99 -10.82 -20.62
C PRO A 139 -10.15 -9.32 -20.94
N MET A 140 -10.47 -8.50 -19.93
CA MET A 140 -9.93 -7.14 -19.92
C MET A 140 -8.42 -7.28 -19.73
N ILE A 141 -7.76 -7.62 -20.84
CA ILE A 141 -6.35 -7.32 -21.05
C ILE A 141 -6.29 -5.81 -20.84
N VAL A 142 -5.71 -5.38 -19.72
CA VAL A 142 -5.18 -4.03 -19.62
C VAL A 142 -4.07 -3.99 -20.65
N ASP A 143 -4.46 -3.58 -21.85
CA ASP A 143 -3.57 -3.41 -22.98
C ASP A 143 -2.54 -2.35 -22.57
N VAL A 144 -1.36 -2.83 -22.15
CA VAL A 144 -0.15 -2.02 -22.09
C VAL A 144 0.40 -1.90 -23.52
N ALA A 145 -0.40 -1.32 -24.40
CA ALA A 145 0.08 -0.59 -25.55
C ALA A 145 -0.26 0.87 -25.26
N ASN A 146 0.77 1.61 -24.90
CA ASN A 146 0.85 3.01 -25.24
C ASN A 146 1.22 3.05 -26.74
N PRO A 147 0.27 3.23 -27.69
CA PRO A 147 0.68 3.74 -28.98
C PRO A 147 1.03 5.21 -28.75
N GLU A 148 2.32 5.49 -28.52
CA GLU A 148 2.86 6.80 -28.83
C GLU A 148 2.36 7.19 -30.24
N PRO A 149 1.60 8.28 -30.40
CA PRO A 149 1.47 8.89 -31.69
C PRO A 149 2.82 9.55 -31.98
N ALA A 150 3.51 8.99 -32.96
CA ALA A 150 4.76 9.48 -33.50
C ALA A 150 4.71 11.01 -33.69
N VAL A 151 5.73 11.66 -33.13
CA VAL A 151 6.06 13.07 -33.34
C VAL A 151 6.28 13.29 -34.85
N PRO A 152 5.65 14.30 -35.47
CA PRO A 152 6.26 15.01 -36.57
C PRO A 152 6.84 16.32 -36.02
N ALA A 153 8.16 16.46 -36.06
CA ALA A 153 8.83 17.76 -36.04
C ALA A 153 9.23 18.12 -37.49
N PRO A 154 9.58 19.38 -37.84
CA PRO A 154 9.68 20.59 -37.01
C PRO A 154 9.09 21.86 -37.70
N ASP A 155 9.46 23.01 -37.11
CA ASP A 155 9.42 24.40 -37.62
C ASP A 155 8.18 25.24 -37.34
N SER A 156 8.22 25.95 -36.20
CA SER A 156 7.92 27.38 -36.15
C SER A 156 8.61 28.02 -34.94
N LEU A 157 9.47 28.98 -35.23
CA LEU A 157 10.16 29.87 -34.30
C LEU A 157 9.14 30.57 -33.38
N ILE A 158 9.14 30.25 -32.09
CA ILE A 158 8.53 31.10 -31.06
C ILE A 158 9.56 31.29 -29.95
N ASP A 159 9.99 32.54 -29.84
CA ASP A 159 10.83 33.13 -28.82
C ASP A 159 10.35 32.74 -27.41
N VAL A 160 11.12 31.91 -26.71
CA VAL A 160 10.85 31.52 -25.32
C VAL A 160 11.53 32.55 -24.42
N PRO A 161 10.78 33.33 -23.61
CA PRO A 161 11.42 34.15 -22.57
C PRO A 161 12.12 33.23 -21.55
N PRO A 162 13.27 33.63 -20.99
CA PRO A 162 14.04 32.77 -20.10
C PRO A 162 13.22 32.37 -18.87
N ALA A 163 13.36 31.11 -18.46
CA ALA A 163 12.79 30.58 -17.23
C ALA A 163 13.27 31.40 -16.02
N PRO A 164 12.43 31.62 -14.99
CA PRO A 164 12.89 32.25 -13.76
C PRO A 164 13.93 31.35 -13.08
N GLU A 165 15.09 31.92 -12.76
CA GLU A 165 16.10 31.26 -11.93
C GLU A 165 15.47 30.82 -10.61
N LEU A 166 15.59 29.53 -10.30
CA LEU A 166 15.24 28.98 -9.00
C LEU A 166 16.23 29.54 -7.98
N VAL A 167 15.78 30.55 -7.23
CA VAL A 167 16.49 31.04 -6.05
C VAL A 167 16.61 29.87 -5.05
N PRO A 168 17.81 29.51 -4.58
CA PRO A 168 17.93 28.49 -3.55
C PRO A 168 17.20 28.94 -2.28
N PRO A 169 16.56 28.01 -1.53
CA PRO A 169 15.91 28.35 -0.28
C PRO A 169 16.93 28.95 0.70
N PRO A 170 16.52 29.91 1.56
CA PRO A 170 17.42 30.48 2.56
C PRO A 170 17.92 29.38 3.51
N ALA A 171 19.19 29.49 3.90
CA ALA A 171 19.81 28.61 4.88
C ALA A 171 18.98 28.58 6.17
N ALA A 172 18.78 27.39 6.73
CA ALA A 172 18.20 27.22 8.05
C ALA A 172 19.05 27.97 9.09
N PRO A 173 18.45 28.62 10.10
CA PRO A 173 19.20 29.25 11.18
C PRO A 173 20.00 28.20 11.96
N ASP A 174 21.23 28.58 12.33
CA ASP A 174 22.19 27.77 13.09
C ASP A 174 21.52 27.05 14.27
N ALA A 175 21.67 25.72 14.30
CA ALA A 175 21.40 24.94 15.49
C ALA A 175 22.41 25.35 16.59
N PRO A 176 21.99 25.43 17.87
CA PRO A 176 22.91 25.73 18.96
C PRO A 176 23.98 24.63 19.07
N ALA A 177 25.22 25.04 19.34
CA ALA A 177 26.37 24.17 19.47
C ALA A 177 26.14 23.03 20.47
N ALA A 178 26.52 21.81 20.07
CA ALA A 178 26.57 20.67 20.97
C ALA A 178 27.58 20.92 22.12
N PRO A 179 27.32 20.45 23.36
CA PRO A 179 28.28 20.56 24.46
C PRO A 179 29.59 19.85 24.15
N GLY A 180 30.71 20.52 24.45
CA GLY A 180 32.06 20.08 24.10
C GLY A 180 32.45 18.71 24.64
N VAL A 181 33.08 17.93 23.78
CA VAL A 181 33.76 16.67 24.13
C VAL A 181 35.03 17.00 24.91
N PRO A 182 35.30 16.40 26.08
CA PRO A 182 36.54 16.62 26.81
C PRO A 182 37.73 16.00 26.05
N ALA A 183 38.85 16.72 26.01
CA ALA A 183 40.10 16.31 25.35
C ALA A 183 40.71 15.06 26.02
N PRO A 184 41.38 14.16 25.27
CA PRO A 184 42.09 13.02 25.84
C PRO A 184 43.35 13.48 26.59
N ALA A 185 43.59 12.88 27.75
CA ALA A 185 44.75 13.15 28.60
C ALA A 185 46.06 12.69 27.92
N GLU A 186 47.07 13.57 27.89
CA GLU A 186 48.44 13.20 27.53
C GLU A 186 49.06 12.30 28.61
N MET A 187 49.57 11.14 28.21
CA MET A 187 50.41 10.31 29.07
C MET A 187 51.87 10.78 28.98
N PRO A 188 52.59 10.93 30.10
CA PRO A 188 54.00 11.31 30.08
C PRO A 188 54.90 10.12 29.71
N VAL A 189 55.98 10.44 28.99
CA VAL A 189 57.11 9.53 28.66
C VAL A 189 58.01 9.26 29.85
#